data_AF-X1FUU0-F1
#
_entry.id   AF-X1FUU0-F1
#
_cell.length_a   1.000
_cell.length_b   1.000
_cell.length_c   1.000
_cell.angle_alpha   90.00
_cell.angle_beta   90.00
_cell.angle_gamma   90.00
#
_symmetry.space_group_name_H-M   'P 1'
#
loop_
_entity.id
_entity.type
_entity.pdbx_description
1 polymer ?
#
loop_
_entity_poly.entity_id
_entity_poly.type
_entity_poly.pdbx_seq_one_letter_code
_entity_poly.pdbx_strand_id
1 'polypeptide(L)' 'IILAHTHFPVDEVRGGIRVVNIGDMLDSYSYLVQESGIMELKYY' A
#
# COMPACT_ATOMS: atom_id res chain seq x y z
N ILE A 1 -3.98 7.75 -3.10
CA ILE A 1 -3.27 8.34 -1.93
C ILE A 1 -2.38 7.26 -1.36
N ILE A 2 -1.11 7.56 -1.13
CA ILE A 2 -0.16 6.62 -0.51
C ILE A 2 0.04 7.06 0.93
N LEU A 3 -0.20 6.16 1.86
CA LEU A 3 -0.10 6.34 3.31
C LEU A 3 0.88 5.31 3.89
N ALA A 4 1.26 5.52 5.15
CA ALA A 4 2.08 4.60 5.92
C ALA A 4 1.77 4.77 7.43
N HIS A 5 2.74 4.46 8.30
CA HIS A 5 2.73 4.71 9.75
C HIS A 5 1.76 3.87 10.59
N THR A 6 0.67 3.34 10.02
CA THR A 6 -0.22 2.44 10.78
C THR A 6 0.30 1.01 10.85
N HIS A 7 1.37 0.68 10.11
CA HIS A 7 1.97 -0.66 10.00
C HIS A 7 1.06 -1.72 9.33
N PHE A 8 -0.17 -1.37 8.95
CA PHE A 8 -1.13 -2.30 8.35
C PHE A 8 -1.21 -2.14 6.83
N PRO A 9 -0.78 -3.12 6.01
CA PRO A 9 -0.90 -3.02 4.56
C PRO A 9 -2.37 -3.03 4.13
N VAL A 10 -2.78 -2.02 3.36
CA VAL A 10 -4.16 -1.89 2.84
C VAL A 10 -4.13 -1.35 1.42
N ASP A 11 -4.93 -1.94 0.53
CA ASP A 11 -5.22 -1.40 -0.80
C ASP A 11 -6.74 -1.40 -1.01
N GLU A 12 -7.34 -0.21 -0.99
CA GLU A 12 -8.80 -0.06 -1.02
C GLU A 12 -9.24 1.16 -1.85
N VAL A 13 -10.51 1.18 -2.24
CA VAL A 13 -11.14 2.34 -2.89
C VAL A 13 -12.16 2.96 -1.95
N ARG A 14 -11.94 4.23 -1.58
CA ARG A 14 -12.86 5.02 -0.74
C ARG A 14 -13.33 6.25 -1.50
N GLY A 15 -14.63 6.37 -1.73
CA GLY A 15 -15.22 7.52 -2.44
C GLY A 15 -14.67 7.72 -3.86
N GLY A 16 -14.31 6.64 -4.55
CA GLY A 16 -13.69 6.68 -5.88
C GLY A 16 -12.19 6.99 -5.89
N ILE A 17 -11.57 7.21 -4.72
CA ILE A 17 -10.13 7.42 -4.59
C ILE A 17 -9.49 6.12 -4.11
N ARG A 18 -8.47 5.65 -4.83
CA ARG A 18 -7.63 4.54 -4.37
C ARG A 18 -6.73 5.00 -3.22
N VAL A 19 -6.79 4.31 -2.09
CA VAL A 19 -5.97 4.53 -0.91
C VAL A 19 -5.10 3.28 -0.74
N VAL A 20 -3.79 3.50 -0.70
CA VAL A 20 -2.82 2.44 -0.46
C VAL A 20 -2.03 2.80 0.79
N ASN A 21 -2.08 1.96 1.81
CA ASN A 21 -1.29 2.11 3.02
C ASN A 21 -0.19 1.04 3.03
N ILE A 22 1.05 1.49 3.05
CA ILE A 22 2.22 0.62 3.17
C ILE A 22 2.44 0.38 4.67
N GLY A 23 2.48 -0.89 5.07
CA GLY A 23 2.87 -1.33 6.39
C GLY A 23 4.38 -1.20 6.63
N ASP A 24 4.84 -1.74 7.76
CA ASP A 24 6.24 -1.67 8.16
C ASP A 24 7.13 -2.75 7.51
N MET A 25 8.41 -2.71 7.86
CA MET A 25 9.43 -3.67 7.44
C MET A 25 9.74 -4.70 8.54
N LEU A 26 8.91 -4.81 9.58
CA LEU A 26 9.14 -5.70 10.73
C LEU A 26 8.12 -6.83 10.74
N ASP A 27 6.84 -6.47 10.63
CA ASP A 27 5.73 -7.40 10.75
C ASP A 27 5.09 -7.71 9.40
N SER A 28 4.98 -6.71 8.51
CA SER A 28 4.26 -6.85 7.24
C SER A 28 5.14 -6.94 5.98
N TYR A 29 6.42 -6.55 6.10
CA TYR A 29 7.39 -6.50 4.99
C TYR A 29 6.80 -5.96 3.68
N SER A 30 6.02 -4.89 3.79
CA SER A 30 5.22 -4.40 2.67
C SER A 30 5.92 -3.26 1.92
N TYR A 31 5.68 -3.19 0.61
CA TYR A 31 6.20 -2.16 -0.25
C TYR A 31 5.32 -1.96 -1.49
N LEU A 32 5.42 -0.77 -2.08
CA LEU A 32 4.66 -0.40 -3.26
C LEU A 32 5.55 -0.51 -4.50
N VAL A 33 5.04 -1.15 -5.55
CA VAL A 33 5.67 -1.18 -6.88
C VAL A 33 4.80 -0.37 -7.83
N GLN A 34 5.40 0.59 -8.55
CA GLN A 34 4.74 1.32 -9.62
C GLN A 34 5.52 1.13 -10.93
N GLU A 35 4.94 0.38 -11.86
CA GLU A 35 5.53 0.05 -13.16
C GLU A 35 4.48 0.20 -14.26
N SER A 36 4.82 0.85 -15.37
CA SER A 36 3.93 1.01 -16.54
C SER A 36 2.54 1.58 -16.22
N GLY A 37 2.45 2.46 -15.22
CA GLY A 37 1.18 3.05 -14.77
C GLY A 37 0.32 2.13 -13.89
N ILE A 38 0.76 0.89 -13.66
CA ILE A 38 0.16 -0.04 -12.71
C ILE A 38 0.85 0.16 -11.37
N MET A 39 0.05 0.21 -10.32
CA MET A 39 0.53 0.30 -8.95
C MET A 39 0.03 -0.93 -8.18
N GLU A 40 0.93 -1.61 -7.50
CA GLU A 40 0.68 -2.85 -6.78
C GLU A 40 1.29 -2.77 -5.38
N LEU A 41 0.50 -3.11 -4.36
CA LEU A 41 0.97 -3.27 -2.99
C LEU A 41 1.40 -4.73 -2.79
N LYS A 42 2.66 -4.96 -2.42
CA LYS A 42 3.21 -6.29 -2.12
C LYS A 42 3.51 -6.38 -0.63
N TYR A 43 3.22 -7.53 0.00
CA TYR A 43 3.48 -7.81 1.41
C TYR A 43 3.56 -9.33 1.64
N TYR A 44 4.19 -9.74 2.75
CA TYR A 44 4.46 -11.14 3.10
C TYR A 44 3.88 -11.52 4.46
#